data_AF-M6WB46-F1
#
_entry.id   AF-M6WB46-F1
#
_cell.length_a   1.000
_cell.length_b   1.000
_cell.length_c   1.000
_cell.angle_alpha   90.00
_cell.angle_beta   90.00
_cell.angle_gamma   90.00
#
_symmetry.space_group_name_H-M   'P 1'
#
loop_
_entity.id
_entity.type
_entity.pdbx_description
1 polymer ?
#
loop_
_entity_poly.entity_id
_entity_poly.type
_entity_poly.pdbx_seq_one_letter_code
_entity_poly.pdbx_strand_id
1 'polypeptide(L)'
;MRVHCTFVAPGKIPRQGFDKIKTDKRGAIKLARLLRSGELESIHVPSEEDEAVRDYLRSRDSLRLDLGRNRQRLMKFLLRKGITYSTTKYWTVSYYKWLDNLHFNNEIFQETFDDCYSRVRIQKENLNAMDQKIQGIAESEPSREQVGILRCFREVFI
;
A
#
# COMPACT_ATOMS: atom_id res chain seq x y z
N MET A 1 7.14 -2.25 37.83
CA MET A 1 6.48 -3.57 37.75
C MET A 1 5.95 -3.75 36.34
N ARG A 2 6.53 -4.63 35.52
CA ARG A 2 6.00 -4.94 34.18
C ARG A 2 4.80 -5.89 34.33
N VAL A 3 3.65 -5.53 33.78
CA VAL A 3 2.46 -6.38 33.78
C VAL A 3 2.51 -7.26 32.53
N HIS A 4 2.26 -8.56 32.68
CA HIS A 4 2.14 -9.47 31.54
C HIS A 4 0.82 -9.21 30.82
N CYS A 5 0.88 -8.74 29.57
CA CYS A 5 -0.28 -8.40 28.76
C CYS A 5 -0.47 -9.43 27.65
N THR A 6 -1.72 -9.88 27.45
CA THR A 6 -2.10 -10.79 26.37
C THR A 6 -3.14 -10.11 25.48
N PHE A 7 -2.88 -10.08 24.18
CA PHE A 7 -3.77 -9.47 23.19
C PHE A 7 -4.67 -10.54 22.57
N VAL A 8 -5.97 -10.30 22.55
CA VAL A 8 -6.95 -11.29 22.06
C VAL A 8 -7.91 -10.62 21.09
N ALA A 9 -8.15 -11.24 19.93
CA ALA A 9 -9.13 -10.75 18.97
C ALA A 9 -10.55 -10.89 19.55
N PRO A 10 -11.40 -9.84 19.50
CA PRO A 10 -12.77 -9.91 20.02
C PRO A 10 -13.63 -11.04 19.46
N GLY A 11 -13.37 -11.46 18.21
CA GLY A 11 -14.06 -12.57 17.55
C GLY A 11 -13.64 -13.96 18.03
N LYS A 12 -12.45 -14.11 18.64
CA LYS A 12 -11.98 -15.36 19.25
C LYS A 12 -12.46 -15.53 20.70
N ILE A 13 -13.13 -14.54 21.27
CA ILE A 13 -13.63 -14.58 22.65
C ILE A 13 -14.99 -15.29 22.66
N PRO A 14 -15.14 -16.44 23.33
CA PRO A 14 -16.40 -17.16 23.39
C PRO A 14 -17.52 -16.28 23.95
N ARG A 15 -18.65 -16.16 23.23
CA ARG A 15 -19.84 -15.43 23.68
C ARG A 15 -21.04 -16.35 23.76
N GLN A 16 -21.73 -16.31 24.90
CA GLN A 16 -22.98 -17.03 25.09
C GLN A 16 -24.12 -16.17 24.52
N GLY A 17 -24.94 -16.72 23.62
CA GLY A 17 -25.94 -15.96 22.85
C GLY A 17 -27.02 -15.26 23.69
N PHE A 18 -27.18 -15.64 24.96
CA PHE A 18 -28.18 -15.08 25.87
C PHE A 18 -27.63 -13.96 26.78
N ASP A 19 -26.31 -13.72 26.79
CA ASP A 19 -25.69 -12.69 27.63
C ASP A 19 -25.67 -11.34 26.90
N LYS A 20 -26.81 -10.62 26.96
CA LYS A 20 -27.02 -9.34 26.27
C LYS A 20 -26.68 -8.11 27.11
N ILE A 21 -26.38 -8.26 28.40
CA ILE A 21 -26.12 -7.14 29.32
C ILE A 21 -24.61 -6.89 29.39
N LYS A 22 -24.14 -5.93 28.60
CA LYS A 22 -22.74 -5.48 28.63
C LYS A 22 -22.51 -4.56 29.84
N THR A 23 -21.68 -5.00 30.78
CA THR A 23 -21.12 -4.15 31.85
C THR A 23 -19.63 -4.43 31.99
N ASP A 24 -18.83 -3.40 32.26
CA ASP A 24 -17.36 -3.53 32.31
C ASP A 24 -16.91 -4.53 33.38
N LYS A 25 -17.57 -4.54 34.55
CA LYS A 25 -17.30 -5.50 35.63
C LYS A 25 -17.52 -6.94 35.19
N ARG A 26 -18.64 -7.26 34.52
CA ARG A 26 -18.93 -8.61 34.03
C ARG A 26 -17.97 -9.02 32.91
N GLY A 27 -17.64 -8.08 32.03
CA GLY A 27 -16.66 -8.27 30.96
C GLY A 27 -15.27 -8.63 31.51
N ALA A 28 -14.78 -7.85 32.49
CA ALA A 28 -13.49 -8.09 33.13
C ALA A 28 -13.43 -9.47 33.83
N ILE A 29 -14.47 -9.83 34.60
CA ILE A 29 -14.56 -11.14 35.26
C ILE A 29 -14.55 -12.27 34.24
N LYS A 30 -15.27 -12.12 33.13
CA LYS A 30 -15.31 -13.12 32.07
C LYS A 30 -13.96 -13.31 31.41
N LEU A 31 -13.28 -12.22 31.03
CA LEU A 31 -11.94 -12.28 30.46
C LEU A 31 -10.94 -12.91 31.42
N ALA A 32 -10.99 -12.57 32.71
CA ALA A 32 -10.13 -13.18 33.72
C ALA A 32 -10.38 -14.70 33.86
N ARG A 33 -11.64 -15.15 33.78
CA ARG A 33 -11.98 -16.58 33.80
C ARG A 33 -11.44 -17.31 32.58
N LEU A 34 -11.65 -16.76 31.39
CA LEU A 34 -11.17 -17.34 30.13
C LEU A 34 -9.63 -17.35 30.05
N LEU A 35 -8.97 -16.30 30.56
CA LEU A 35 -7.52 -16.26 30.65
C LEU A 35 -7.00 -17.36 31.58
N ARG A 36 -7.65 -17.53 32.74
CA ARG A 36 -7.27 -18.56 33.72
C ARG A 36 -7.48 -19.98 33.18
N SER A 37 -8.52 -20.22 32.39
CA SER A 37 -8.76 -21.54 31.79
C SER A 37 -7.91 -21.82 30.54
N GLY A 38 -7.14 -20.84 30.05
CA GLY A 38 -6.36 -20.97 28.82
C GLY A 38 -7.22 -20.93 27.55
N GLU A 39 -8.48 -20.51 27.65
CA GLU A 39 -9.42 -20.42 26.52
C GLU A 39 -9.21 -19.16 25.66
N LEU A 40 -8.33 -18.25 26.08
CA LEU A 40 -7.97 -17.07 25.29
C LEU A 40 -6.73 -17.36 24.44
N GLU A 41 -6.90 -17.36 23.13
CA GLU A 41 -5.80 -17.46 22.19
C GLU A 41 -5.20 -16.07 21.93
N SER A 42 -3.89 -15.91 22.19
CA SER A 42 -3.19 -14.67 21.88
C SER A 42 -3.11 -14.47 20.38
N ILE A 43 -3.31 -13.23 19.92
CA ILE A 43 -3.02 -12.86 18.54
C ILE A 43 -1.55 -12.48 18.39
N HIS A 44 -1.03 -12.66 17.18
CA HIS A 44 0.26 -12.11 16.82
C HIS A 44 0.19 -10.58 16.79
N VAL A 45 1.07 -9.95 17.56
CA VAL A 45 1.26 -8.50 17.56
C VAL A 45 2.47 -8.21 16.67
N PRO A 46 2.31 -7.38 15.62
CA PRO A 46 3.42 -6.98 14.77
C PRO A 46 4.54 -6.36 15.60
N SER A 47 5.78 -6.71 15.27
CA SER A 47 6.96 -6.05 15.80
C SER A 47 7.10 -4.61 15.26
N GLU A 48 8.01 -3.84 15.85
CA GLU A 48 8.36 -2.51 15.31
C GLU A 48 8.91 -2.60 13.88
N GLU A 49 9.65 -3.66 13.57
CA GLU A 49 10.17 -3.93 12.22
C GLU A 49 9.03 -4.22 11.23
N ASP A 50 8.01 -4.99 11.66
CA ASP A 50 6.84 -5.28 10.82
C ASP A 50 6.05 -4.00 10.50
N GLU A 51 5.86 -3.10 11.47
CA GLU A 51 5.19 -1.82 11.23
C GLU A 51 6.04 -0.89 10.34
N ALA A 52 7.37 -0.90 10.48
CA ALA A 52 8.25 -0.15 9.57
C ALA A 52 8.10 -0.61 8.10
N VAL A 53 8.00 -1.91 7.87
CA VAL A 53 7.73 -2.47 6.52
C VAL A 53 6.34 -2.05 6.05
N ARG A 54 5.31 -2.11 6.90
CA ARG A 54 3.95 -1.68 6.54
C ARG A 54 3.87 -0.21 6.18
N ASP A 55 4.55 0.65 6.93
CA ASP A 55 4.61 2.09 6.62
C ASP A 55 5.29 2.34 5.27
N TYR A 56 6.33 1.56 4.95
CA TYR A 56 6.96 1.61 3.63
C TYR A 56 5.99 1.22 2.51
N LEU A 57 5.20 0.15 2.69
CA LEU A 57 4.18 -0.27 1.73
C LEU A 57 3.07 0.80 1.56
N ARG A 58 2.59 1.38 2.67
CA ARG A 58 1.61 2.50 2.65
C ARG A 58 2.15 3.72 1.90
N SER A 59 3.44 4.03 2.08
CA SER A 59 4.12 5.11 1.36
C SER A 59 4.15 4.83 -0.15
N ARG A 60 4.49 3.61 -0.55
CA ARG A 60 4.49 3.18 -1.95
C ARG A 60 3.10 3.29 -2.60
N ASP A 61 2.04 2.91 -1.88
CA ASP A 61 0.67 3.06 -2.40
C ASP A 61 0.25 4.53 -2.54
N SER A 62 0.66 5.38 -1.61
CA SER A 62 0.46 6.83 -1.72
C SER A 62 1.15 7.38 -2.98
N LEU A 63 2.40 6.98 -3.22
CA LEU A 63 3.17 7.37 -4.40
C LEU A 63 2.52 6.87 -5.70
N ARG A 64 1.97 5.64 -5.71
CA ARG A 64 1.23 5.10 -6.86
C ARG A 64 0.00 5.95 -7.20
N LEU A 65 -0.75 6.39 -6.20
CA LEU A 65 -1.90 7.27 -6.41
C LEU A 65 -1.47 8.63 -6.96
N ASP A 66 -0.36 9.18 -6.45
CA ASP A 66 0.18 10.45 -6.94
C ASP A 66 0.69 10.37 -8.37
N LEU A 67 1.34 9.27 -8.75
CA LEU A 67 1.69 8.98 -10.14
C LEU A 67 0.44 9.00 -11.03
N GLY A 68 -0.65 8.36 -10.58
CA GLY A 68 -1.94 8.41 -11.28
C GLY A 68 -2.47 9.84 -11.46
N ARG A 69 -2.40 10.67 -10.41
CA ARG A 69 -2.84 12.08 -10.45
C ARG A 69 -1.99 12.91 -11.41
N ASN A 70 -0.67 12.77 -11.37
CA ASN A 70 0.22 13.53 -12.26
C ASN A 70 0.09 13.10 -13.72
N ARG A 71 -0.11 11.81 -13.97
CA ARG A 71 -0.49 11.28 -15.29
C ARG A 71 -1.75 11.97 -15.83
N GLN A 72 -2.80 12.03 -15.03
CA GLN A 72 -4.05 12.70 -15.43
C GLN A 72 -3.86 14.21 -15.68
N ARG A 73 -3.08 14.90 -14.84
CA ARG A 73 -2.75 16.32 -15.04
C ARG A 73 -2.05 16.57 -16.37
N LEU A 74 -1.04 15.76 -16.71
CA LEU A 74 -0.33 15.84 -17.99
C LEU A 74 -1.28 15.59 -19.17
N MET A 75 -2.13 14.56 -19.10
CA MET A 75 -3.12 14.29 -20.15
C MET A 75 -4.10 15.45 -20.35
N LYS A 76 -4.61 16.03 -19.26
CA LYS A 76 -5.52 17.18 -19.34
C LYS A 76 -4.84 18.42 -19.90
N PHE A 77 -3.57 18.63 -19.58
CA PHE A 77 -2.77 19.71 -20.15
C PHE A 77 -2.60 19.57 -21.66
N LEU A 78 -2.21 18.39 -22.15
CA LEU A 78 -2.09 18.12 -23.59
C LEU A 78 -3.44 18.26 -24.30
N LEU A 79 -4.52 17.78 -23.69
CA LEU A 79 -5.87 17.88 -24.23
C LEU A 79 -6.32 19.34 -24.41
N ARG A 80 -6.05 20.23 -23.45
CA ARG A 80 -6.37 21.67 -23.57
C ARG A 80 -5.67 22.35 -24.75
N LYS A 81 -4.62 21.72 -25.27
CA LYS A 81 -3.78 22.23 -26.36
C LYS A 81 -4.07 21.50 -27.68
N GLY A 82 -5.09 20.64 -27.70
CA GLY A 82 -5.49 19.87 -28.88
C GLY A 82 -4.57 18.69 -29.21
N ILE A 83 -3.61 18.38 -28.35
CA ILE A 83 -2.64 17.30 -28.60
C ILE A 83 -3.22 16.00 -28.06
N THR A 84 -3.43 15.04 -28.95
CA THR A 84 -4.01 13.73 -28.61
C THR A 84 -3.13 12.61 -29.13
N TYR A 85 -3.15 11.49 -28.41
CA TYR A 85 -2.43 10.27 -28.76
C TYR A 85 -3.43 9.26 -29.33
N SER A 86 -3.24 8.82 -30.58
CA SER A 86 -4.22 8.03 -31.35
C SER A 86 -3.86 6.57 -31.58
N THR A 87 -2.64 6.14 -31.23
CA THR A 87 -2.09 4.86 -31.73
C THR A 87 -2.50 3.65 -30.88
N THR A 88 -2.33 3.70 -29.56
CA THR A 88 -2.47 2.52 -28.68
C THR A 88 -2.97 2.89 -27.28
N LYS A 89 -2.37 2.31 -26.23
CA LYS A 89 -2.70 2.54 -24.82
C LYS A 89 -1.77 3.58 -24.21
N TYR A 90 -2.34 4.43 -23.37
CA TYR A 90 -1.59 5.38 -22.55
C TYR A 90 -0.61 4.69 -21.59
N TRP A 91 0.47 5.38 -21.25
CA TRP A 91 1.49 4.97 -20.26
C TRP A 91 2.24 3.67 -20.57
N THR A 92 2.22 3.24 -21.83
CA THR A 92 3.08 2.18 -22.38
C THR A 92 4.44 2.74 -22.79
N VAL A 93 5.41 1.87 -23.10
CA VAL A 93 6.72 2.29 -23.63
C VAL A 93 6.56 3.19 -24.86
N SER A 94 5.64 2.87 -25.77
CA SER A 94 5.35 3.68 -26.95
C SER A 94 4.79 5.06 -26.62
N TYR A 95 3.96 5.17 -25.57
CA TYR A 95 3.44 6.46 -25.11
C TYR A 95 4.54 7.34 -24.50
N TYR A 96 5.47 6.77 -23.72
CA TYR A 96 6.63 7.51 -23.20
C TYR A 96 7.52 8.01 -24.33
N LYS A 97 7.84 7.15 -25.31
CA LYS A 97 8.60 7.56 -26.50
C LYS A 97 7.90 8.68 -27.27
N TRP A 98 6.57 8.63 -27.38
CA TRP A 98 5.81 9.71 -28.01
C TRP A 98 5.93 11.03 -27.23
N LEU A 99 5.78 11.00 -25.90
CA LEU A 99 5.97 12.19 -25.05
C LEU A 99 7.38 12.76 -25.16
N ASP A 100 8.41 11.91 -25.21
CA ASP A 100 9.82 12.33 -25.34
C ASP A 100 10.11 13.06 -26.66
N ASN A 101 9.29 12.84 -27.70
CA ASN A 101 9.44 13.49 -29.01
C ASN A 101 8.55 14.74 -29.16
N LEU A 102 7.79 15.13 -28.13
CA LEU A 102 6.99 16.36 -28.18
C LEU A 102 7.89 17.57 -27.98
N HIS A 103 7.89 18.45 -28.97
CA HIS A 103 8.53 19.75 -28.90
C HIS A 103 7.54 20.85 -29.26
N PHE A 104 7.58 21.93 -28.50
CA PHE A 104 6.68 23.07 -28.66
C PHE A 104 7.46 24.34 -29.02
N ASN A 105 6.94 25.09 -29.99
CA ASN A 105 7.55 26.36 -30.42
C ASN A 105 7.46 27.47 -29.36
N ASN A 106 6.54 27.35 -28.40
CA ASN A 106 6.38 28.33 -27.33
C ASN A 106 7.13 27.86 -26.08
N GLU A 107 8.08 28.67 -25.61
CA GLU A 107 8.99 28.33 -24.50
C GLU A 107 8.23 28.06 -23.19
N ILE A 108 7.30 28.93 -22.80
CA ILE A 108 6.51 28.77 -21.56
C ILE A 108 5.67 27.48 -21.61
N PHE A 109 5.15 27.15 -22.79
CA PHE A 109 4.39 25.93 -22.99
C PHE A 109 5.29 24.68 -22.89
N GLN A 110 6.49 24.73 -23.46
CA GLN A 110 7.50 23.68 -23.32
C GLN A 110 7.91 23.48 -21.86
N GLU A 111 8.22 24.56 -21.13
CA GLU A 111 8.59 24.50 -19.72
C GLU A 111 7.47 23.90 -18.86
N THR A 112 6.21 24.28 -19.12
CA THR A 112 5.06 23.70 -18.41
C THR A 112 4.90 22.21 -18.70
N PHE A 113 5.15 21.78 -19.94
CA PHE A 113 5.16 20.37 -20.31
C PHE A 113 6.26 19.61 -19.57
N ASP A 114 7.48 20.14 -19.57
CA ASP A 114 8.66 19.52 -18.97
C ASP A 114 8.50 19.38 -17.45
N ASP A 115 7.96 20.38 -16.76
CA ASP A 115 7.62 20.28 -15.33
C ASP A 115 6.56 19.18 -15.06
N CYS A 116 5.47 19.16 -15.83
CA CYS A 116 4.43 18.14 -15.66
C CYS A 116 4.96 16.72 -15.95
N TYR A 117 5.77 16.58 -16.99
CA TYR A 117 6.28 15.29 -17.44
C TYR A 117 7.41 14.77 -16.54
N SER A 118 8.32 15.64 -16.09
CA SER A 118 9.38 15.28 -15.14
C SER A 118 8.81 14.72 -13.83
N ARG A 119 7.71 15.30 -13.31
CA ARG A 119 7.01 14.77 -12.12
C ARG A 119 6.51 13.33 -12.34
N VAL A 120 5.99 13.02 -13.53
CA VAL A 120 5.57 11.65 -13.87
C VAL A 120 6.77 10.71 -13.95
N ARG A 121 7.89 11.16 -14.52
CA ARG A 121 9.12 10.35 -14.64
C ARG A 121 9.73 10.04 -13.28
N ILE A 122 9.97 11.06 -12.46
CA ILE A 122 10.54 10.93 -11.12
C ILE A 122 9.68 10.01 -10.25
N GLN A 123 8.36 10.19 -10.25
CA GLN A 123 7.49 9.34 -9.45
C GLN A 123 7.48 7.89 -9.93
N LYS A 124 7.57 7.66 -11.24
CA LYS A 124 7.68 6.30 -11.79
C LYS A 124 9.01 5.66 -11.38
N GLU A 125 10.12 6.39 -11.47
CA GLU A 125 11.44 5.91 -11.05
C GLU A 125 11.46 5.59 -9.55
N ASN A 126 10.93 6.48 -8.72
CA ASN A 126 10.79 6.25 -7.29
C ASN A 126 9.91 5.02 -6.98
N LEU A 127 8.79 4.85 -7.69
CA LEU A 127 7.93 3.68 -7.52
C LEU A 127 8.67 2.39 -7.86
N ASN A 128 9.41 2.37 -8.98
CA ASN A 128 10.22 1.22 -9.38
C ASN A 128 11.31 0.89 -8.35
N ALA A 129 11.97 1.91 -7.78
CA ALA A 129 12.97 1.73 -6.74
C ALA A 129 12.34 1.16 -5.45
N MET A 130 11.13 1.62 -5.10
CA MET A 130 10.38 1.06 -3.97
C MET A 130 10.00 -0.40 -4.22
N ASP A 131 9.52 -0.72 -5.43
CA ASP A 131 9.16 -2.08 -5.82
C ASP A 131 10.37 -3.03 -5.73
N GLN A 132 11.55 -2.59 -6.16
CA GLN A 132 12.80 -3.35 -6.00
C GLN A 132 13.16 -3.60 -4.53
N LYS A 133 12.99 -2.59 -3.67
CA LYS A 133 13.24 -2.75 -2.23
C LYS A 133 12.23 -3.69 -1.57
N ILE A 134 10.96 -3.60 -1.94
CA ILE A 134 9.90 -4.50 -1.46
C ILE A 134 10.22 -5.94 -1.86
N GLN A 135 10.67 -6.17 -3.10
CA GLN A 135 11.13 -7.49 -3.54
C GLN A 135 12.26 -8.02 -2.65
N GLY A 136 13.25 -7.18 -2.34
CA GLY A 136 14.34 -7.57 -1.44
C GLY A 136 13.87 -7.93 -0.03
N ILE A 137 12.91 -7.18 0.52
CA ILE A 137 12.29 -7.49 1.83
C ILE A 137 11.52 -8.82 1.76
N ALA A 138 10.77 -9.04 0.68
CA ALA A 138 9.98 -10.25 0.48
C ALA A 138 10.82 -11.52 0.32
N GLU A 139 12.08 -11.40 -0.09
CA GLU A 139 13.02 -12.53 -0.16
C GLU A 139 13.77 -12.79 1.15
N SER A 140 13.66 -11.88 2.13
CA SER A 140 14.30 -11.98 3.44
C SER A 140 13.45 -12.69 4.49
N GLU A 141 14.09 -13.34 5.46
CA GLU A 141 13.40 -13.90 6.62
C GLU A 141 12.92 -12.80 7.56
N PRO A 142 11.73 -12.91 8.18
CA PRO A 142 10.83 -14.08 8.21
C PRO A 142 9.75 -14.07 7.11
N SER A 143 9.72 -13.04 6.24
CA SER A 143 8.63 -12.84 5.28
C SER A 143 8.67 -13.84 4.11
N ARG A 144 9.84 -14.40 3.79
CA ARG A 144 10.07 -15.26 2.63
C ARG A 144 9.09 -16.42 2.49
N GLU A 145 8.90 -17.21 3.55
CA GLU A 145 8.02 -18.39 3.51
C GLU A 145 6.56 -17.98 3.31
N GLN A 146 6.09 -17.00 4.09
CA GLN A 146 4.70 -16.52 4.02
C GLN A 146 4.39 -15.89 2.66
N VAL A 147 5.30 -15.06 2.14
CA VAL A 147 5.17 -14.48 0.80
C VAL A 147 5.17 -15.57 -0.26
N GLY A 148 6.04 -16.58 -0.14
CA GLY A 148 6.10 -17.71 -1.07
C GLY A 148 4.75 -18.44 -1.19
N ILE A 149 4.11 -18.71 -0.04
CA ILE A 149 2.76 -19.32 -0.01
C ILE A 149 1.73 -18.39 -0.65
N LEU A 150 1.76 -17.09 -0.32
CA LEU A 150 0.77 -16.13 -0.81
C LEU A 150 0.90 -15.84 -2.32
N ARG A 151 2.11 -15.92 -2.88
CA ARG A 151 2.36 -15.78 -4.34
C ARG A 151 1.64 -16.81 -5.20
N CYS A 152 1.17 -17.92 -4.63
CA CYS A 152 0.32 -18.88 -5.35
C CYS A 152 -1.08 -18.32 -5.64
N PHE A 153 -1.51 -17.25 -4.95
CA PHE A 153 -2.76 -16.56 -5.26
C PHE A 153 -2.56 -15.55 -6.39
N ARG A 154 -3.46 -15.58 -7.37
CA ARG A 154 -3.42 -14.79 -8.61
C ARG A 154 -3.35 -13.27 -8.41
N GLU A 155 -3.58 -12.76 -7.20
CA GLU A 155 -3.60 -11.31 -6.92
C GLU A 155 -2.40 -10.82 -6.10
N VAL A 156 -1.50 -11.72 -5.67
CA VAL A 156 -0.30 -11.38 -4.90
C VAL A 156 0.91 -11.40 -5.81
N PHE A 157 1.15 -10.27 -6.49
CA PHE A 157 2.39 -10.04 -7.23
C PHE A 157 3.28 -9.14 -6.38
N ILE A 158 4.33 -9.74 -5.82
CA ILE A 158 5.47 -9.03 -5.24
C ILE A 158 6.61 -9.15 -6.23
#